data_AF-A0A818FD95-F1
#
_entry.id   AF-A0A818FD95-F1
#
_cell.length_a   1.000
_cell.length_b   1.000
_cell.length_c   1.000
_cell.angle_alpha   90.00
_cell.angle_beta   90.00
_cell.angle_gamma   90.00
#
_symmetry.space_group_name_H-M   'P 1'
#
loop_
_entity.id
_entity.type
_entity.pdbx_description
1 polymer ?
#
loop_
_entity_poly.entity_id
_entity_poly.type
_entity_poly.pdbx_seq_one_letter_code
_entity_poly.pdbx_strand_id
1 'polypeptide(L)'
;MTSPRPTEKDGKVPDLIKDKSHSTGRSPMAKSQMANPTVSRDRNSVAFVPITTALPSLNMNTIHISCSSDRFDPSGNFVGMIVYGCNGQSDFYLNGRHCNAGYMLIKDVNSINHIRADTMHKKLFKWFFGIDLPSEFSGGGFAYQNGKWKHNSFSFNINADLYHDTQKGMHQIEQQLVNGALNRLYITDQWFYSPNLPMILFKTFSCIQQE
;
A
#
# COMPACT_ATOMS: atom_id res chain seq x y z
N MET A 1 69.48 13.96 13.65
CA MET A 1 69.43 12.56 13.16
C MET A 1 67.96 12.16 13.05
N THR A 2 67.66 11.44 11.98
CA THR A 2 66.37 11.21 11.33
C THR A 2 65.43 10.25 12.08
N SER A 3 64.15 10.65 12.15
CA SER A 3 62.85 9.93 12.17
C SER A 3 62.81 8.40 12.43
N PRO A 4 61.74 7.87 13.09
CA PRO A 4 60.48 7.74 12.35
C PRO A 4 59.14 7.99 13.10
N ARG A 5 58.18 8.31 12.23
CA ARG A 5 56.72 8.46 12.33
C ARG A 5 55.99 7.35 13.13
N PRO A 6 54.91 7.69 13.87
CA PRO A 6 53.89 6.72 14.26
C PRO A 6 52.87 6.53 13.13
N THR A 7 52.53 5.27 12.89
CA THR A 7 51.62 4.76 11.87
C THR A 7 50.15 5.08 12.16
N GLU A 8 49.48 5.58 11.13
CA GLU A 8 48.04 5.62 10.92
C GLU A 8 47.46 4.20 11.10
N LYS A 9 46.44 4.04 11.96
CA LYS A 9 45.66 2.80 12.06
C LYS A 9 44.21 3.09 11.74
N ASP A 10 43.73 2.30 10.80
CA ASP A 10 42.40 2.25 10.23
C ASP A 10 41.28 2.14 11.26
N GLY A 11 40.22 2.93 11.05
CA GLY A 11 38.91 2.79 11.70
C GLY A 11 37.82 2.74 10.65
N LYS A 12 37.87 1.73 9.77
CA LYS A 12 36.85 1.45 8.75
C LYS A 12 35.60 0.86 9.41
N VAL A 13 34.45 1.47 9.15
CA VAL A 13 33.11 0.97 9.49
C VAL A 13 32.90 -0.40 8.84
N PRO A 14 32.46 -1.45 9.56
CA PRO A 14 32.16 -2.72 8.94
C PRO A 14 30.82 -2.66 8.20
N ASP A 15 30.89 -2.74 6.87
CA ASP A 15 29.87 -3.35 6.03
C ASP A 15 29.61 -4.78 6.51
N LEU A 16 28.34 -5.13 6.74
CA LEU A 16 27.90 -6.50 6.91
C LEU A 16 26.67 -6.76 6.03
N ILE A 17 26.92 -6.77 4.72
CA ILE A 17 26.19 -7.66 3.82
C ILE A 17 26.83 -9.03 3.98
N LYS A 18 26.07 -10.01 4.49
CA LYS A 18 26.41 -11.43 4.37
C LYS A 18 25.38 -12.10 3.47
N ASP A 19 25.75 -12.20 2.20
CA ASP A 19 25.21 -13.21 1.31
C ASP A 19 25.61 -14.59 1.82
N LYS A 20 24.60 -15.45 2.03
CA LYS A 20 24.77 -16.90 1.96
C LYS A 20 23.84 -17.42 0.88
N SER A 21 24.43 -17.62 -0.29
CA SER A 21 23.89 -18.47 -1.33
C SER A 21 23.83 -19.92 -0.80
N HIS A 22 22.62 -20.46 -0.75
CA HIS A 22 22.40 -21.90 -0.81
C HIS A 22 21.43 -22.14 -1.96
N SER A 23 21.97 -22.68 -3.05
CA SER A 23 21.20 -23.18 -4.16
C SER A 23 20.43 -24.42 -3.73
N THR A 24 19.11 -24.36 -3.79
CA THR A 24 18.28 -25.54 -3.99
C THR A 24 17.44 -25.29 -5.23
N GLY A 25 17.63 -26.14 -6.24
CA GLY A 25 16.93 -26.05 -7.51
C GLY A 25 15.42 -25.94 -7.31
N ARG A 26 14.85 -24.83 -7.78
CA ARG A 26 13.44 -24.75 -8.12
C ARG A 26 13.34 -24.71 -9.63
N SER A 27 12.60 -25.69 -10.15
CA SER A 27 12.08 -25.72 -11.51
C SER A 27 11.54 -24.34 -11.89
N PRO A 28 11.78 -23.82 -13.12
CA PRO A 28 11.18 -22.57 -13.55
C PRO A 28 9.67 -22.77 -13.61
N MET A 29 8.96 -22.33 -12.56
CA MET A 29 7.51 -22.15 -12.68
C MET A 29 7.31 -21.19 -13.84
N ALA A 30 6.58 -21.67 -14.85
CA ALA A 30 6.12 -20.87 -15.97
C ALA A 30 5.66 -19.51 -15.44
N LYS A 31 5.98 -18.43 -16.17
CA LYS A 31 5.51 -17.07 -15.91
C LYS A 31 3.98 -17.09 -15.83
N SER A 32 3.47 -17.36 -14.63
CA SER A 32 2.05 -17.41 -14.32
C SER A 32 1.51 -16.01 -14.54
N GLN A 33 0.38 -15.90 -15.23
CA GLN A 33 -0.32 -14.64 -15.45
C GLN A 33 -0.55 -13.99 -14.07
N MET A 34 0.21 -12.94 -13.78
CA MET A 34 0.12 -12.23 -12.52
C MET A 34 -1.25 -11.56 -12.43
N ALA A 35 -1.87 -11.58 -11.24
CA ALA A 35 -3.08 -10.82 -10.97
C ALA A 35 -2.78 -9.35 -11.25
N ASN A 36 -3.43 -8.80 -12.27
CA ASN A 36 -3.27 -7.41 -12.65
C ASN A 36 -4.60 -6.70 -12.48
N PRO A 37 -4.65 -5.56 -11.77
CA PRO A 37 -5.84 -4.72 -11.78
C PRO A 37 -6.15 -4.29 -13.20
N THR A 38 -7.42 -4.35 -13.57
CA THR A 38 -7.90 -3.94 -14.89
C THR A 38 -8.91 -2.81 -14.76
N VAL A 39 -8.81 -1.81 -15.61
CA VAL A 39 -9.78 -0.72 -15.68
C VAL A 39 -10.91 -1.15 -16.61
N SER A 40 -12.15 -1.04 -16.14
CA SER A 40 -13.36 -1.25 -16.96
C SER A 40 -13.38 -0.36 -18.21
N ARG A 41 -14.04 -0.82 -19.28
CA ARG A 41 -14.11 -0.09 -20.56
C ARG A 41 -14.73 1.30 -20.41
N ASP A 42 -15.75 1.43 -19.56
CA ASP A 42 -16.43 2.68 -19.26
C ASP A 42 -15.66 3.57 -18.27
N ARG A 43 -14.55 3.05 -17.72
CA ARG A 43 -13.72 3.70 -16.69
C ARG A 43 -14.57 4.14 -15.50
N ASN A 44 -15.45 3.26 -15.03
CA ASN A 44 -16.24 3.49 -13.80
C ASN A 44 -15.88 2.51 -12.68
N SER A 45 -14.99 1.55 -12.95
CA SER A 45 -14.52 0.57 -11.97
C SER A 45 -13.11 0.05 -12.29
N VAL A 46 -12.43 -0.41 -11.25
CA VAL A 46 -11.21 -1.23 -11.36
C VAL A 46 -11.50 -2.59 -10.76
N ALA A 47 -11.17 -3.64 -11.52
CA ALA A 47 -11.34 -5.03 -11.12
C ALA A 47 -9.97 -5.63 -10.79
N PHE A 48 -9.83 -6.17 -9.58
CA PHE A 48 -8.70 -7.00 -9.17
C PHE A 48 -9.04 -8.45 -9.49
N VAL A 49 -8.41 -8.98 -10.52
CA VAL A 49 -8.65 -10.35 -11.00
C VAL A 49 -7.69 -11.29 -10.28
N PRO A 50 -8.17 -12.35 -9.63
CA PRO A 50 -7.29 -13.25 -8.90
C PRO A 50 -6.44 -14.10 -9.86
N ILE A 51 -5.26 -14.53 -9.40
CA ILE A 51 -4.36 -15.44 -10.12
C ILE A 51 -5.05 -16.77 -10.43
N THR A 52 -6.00 -17.19 -9.58
CA THR A 52 -6.78 -18.42 -9.75
C THR A 52 -8.26 -18.10 -9.98
N THR A 53 -8.94 -18.87 -10.82
CA THR A 53 -10.39 -18.76 -11.06
C THR A 53 -11.27 -19.19 -9.88
N ALA A 54 -10.68 -19.69 -8.79
CA ALA A 54 -11.40 -20.15 -7.60
C ALA A 54 -11.97 -19.01 -6.75
N LEU A 55 -11.49 -17.77 -6.93
CA LEU A 55 -12.01 -16.59 -6.26
C LEU A 55 -12.67 -15.63 -7.26
N PRO A 56 -13.66 -14.83 -6.82
CA PRO A 56 -14.25 -13.78 -7.65
C PRO A 56 -13.28 -12.60 -7.81
N SER A 57 -13.46 -11.83 -8.88
CA SER A 57 -12.81 -10.52 -9.01
C SER A 57 -13.34 -9.55 -7.96
N LEU A 58 -12.46 -8.76 -7.36
CA LEU A 58 -12.86 -7.67 -6.47
C LEU A 58 -13.07 -6.41 -7.32
N ASN A 59 -14.25 -5.82 -7.24
CA ASN A 59 -14.57 -4.61 -7.99
C ASN A 59 -14.56 -3.40 -7.07
N MET A 60 -13.82 -2.38 -7.47
CA MET A 60 -13.77 -1.08 -6.80
C MET A 60 -14.37 -0.03 -7.72
N ASN A 61 -15.46 0.59 -7.29
CA ASN A 61 -16.20 1.60 -8.06
C ASN A 61 -15.94 3.02 -7.57
N THR A 62 -15.55 3.16 -6.31
CA THR A 62 -15.32 4.43 -5.62
C THR A 62 -14.14 4.29 -4.66
N ILE A 63 -13.52 5.40 -4.27
CA ILE A 63 -12.48 5.43 -3.23
C ILE A 63 -13.02 6.24 -2.07
N HIS A 64 -13.06 5.73 -0.84
CA HIS A 64 -13.61 6.44 0.32
C HIS A 64 -12.53 6.73 1.36
N ILE A 65 -12.18 8.00 1.63
CA ILE A 65 -11.25 8.32 2.72
C ILE A 65 -11.99 8.25 4.06
N SER A 66 -11.47 7.44 4.96
CA SER A 66 -11.99 7.23 6.31
C SER A 66 -12.01 8.53 7.09
N CYS A 67 -13.12 8.81 7.78
CA CYS A 67 -13.22 9.87 8.79
C CYS A 67 -12.24 9.68 9.97
N SER A 68 -11.69 8.47 10.13
CA SER A 68 -10.66 8.17 11.12
C SER A 68 -9.24 8.54 10.65
N SER A 69 -9.08 9.06 9.43
CA SER A 69 -7.79 9.52 8.92
C SER A 69 -7.36 10.81 9.63
N ASP A 70 -6.05 11.01 9.75
CA ASP A 70 -5.51 12.30 10.19
C ASP A 70 -5.56 13.32 9.06
N ARG A 71 -5.46 14.62 9.38
CA ARG A 71 -5.32 15.65 8.34
C ARG A 71 -3.90 15.65 7.79
N PHE A 72 -3.78 16.06 6.53
CA PHE A 72 -2.47 16.11 5.88
C PHE A 72 -1.63 17.26 6.45
N ASP A 73 -0.37 16.94 6.77
CA ASP A 73 0.67 17.91 7.10
C ASP A 73 1.90 17.60 6.24
N PRO A 74 2.36 18.50 5.36
CA PRO A 74 3.52 18.24 4.51
C PRO A 74 4.84 18.04 5.29
N SER A 75 4.89 18.44 6.56
CA SER A 75 6.04 18.19 7.45
C SER A 75 5.96 16.84 8.18
N GLY A 76 4.79 16.21 8.17
CA GLY A 76 4.53 14.96 8.88
C GLY A 76 5.01 13.71 8.13
N ASN A 77 4.90 12.57 8.81
CA ASN A 77 5.11 11.25 8.20
C ASN A 77 3.82 10.45 8.34
N PHE A 78 3.30 9.93 7.23
CA PHE A 78 2.03 9.23 7.20
C PHE A 78 2.19 7.81 6.70
N VAL A 79 1.35 6.91 7.20
CA VAL A 79 1.14 5.58 6.63
C VAL A 79 -0.31 5.47 6.19
N GLY A 80 -0.53 4.87 5.03
CA GLY A 80 -1.85 4.68 4.49
C GLY A 80 -2.07 3.26 3.98
N MET A 81 -3.34 2.88 3.96
CA MET A 81 -3.82 1.65 3.35
C MET A 81 -5.07 1.92 2.52
N ILE A 82 -5.26 1.15 1.46
CA ILE A 82 -6.51 1.07 0.69
C ILE A 82 -7.00 -0.38 0.71
N VAL A 83 -8.29 -0.58 0.96
CA VAL A 83 -8.95 -1.88 1.07
C VAL A 83 -9.41 -2.33 -0.31
N TYR A 84 -9.16 -3.59 -0.68
CA TYR A 84 -9.73 -4.20 -1.89
C TYR A 84 -10.77 -5.26 -1.54
N GLY A 85 -10.54 -6.03 -0.48
CA GLY A 85 -11.48 -7.06 -0.06
C GLY A 85 -10.99 -7.88 1.13
N CYS A 86 -11.83 -8.80 1.59
CA CYS A 86 -11.47 -9.83 2.56
C CYS A 86 -12.23 -11.11 2.22
N ASN A 87 -11.57 -12.28 2.23
CA ASN A 87 -12.20 -13.55 1.86
C ASN A 87 -12.88 -13.52 0.47
N GLY A 88 -12.29 -12.81 -0.50
CA GLY A 88 -12.86 -12.63 -1.83
C GLY A 88 -14.12 -11.76 -1.88
N GLN A 89 -14.48 -11.07 -0.80
CA GLN A 89 -15.62 -10.14 -0.75
C GLN A 89 -15.11 -8.70 -0.81
N SER A 90 -15.69 -7.90 -1.70
CA SER A 90 -15.42 -6.46 -1.78
C SER A 90 -16.22 -5.66 -0.77
N ASP A 91 -17.31 -6.19 -0.22
CA ASP A 91 -18.14 -5.60 0.83
C ASP A 91 -18.21 -6.60 1.99
N PHE A 92 -17.69 -6.22 3.16
CA PHE A 92 -17.53 -7.14 4.28
C PHE A 92 -17.48 -6.42 5.62
N TYR A 93 -17.65 -7.19 6.70
CA TYR A 93 -17.39 -6.75 8.07
C TYR A 93 -16.12 -7.42 8.58
N LEU A 94 -15.24 -6.63 9.21
CA LEU A 94 -14.05 -7.13 9.87
C LEU A 94 -13.93 -6.54 11.28
N ASN A 95 -13.95 -7.42 12.29
CA ASN A 95 -13.99 -7.07 13.71
C ASN A 95 -14.99 -5.95 14.05
N GLY A 96 -16.24 -6.09 13.57
CA GLY A 96 -17.32 -5.13 13.82
C GLY A 96 -17.29 -3.86 12.97
N ARG A 97 -16.32 -3.70 12.05
CA ARG A 97 -16.26 -2.57 11.12
C ARG A 97 -16.70 -2.98 9.73
N HIS A 98 -17.65 -2.23 9.17
CA HIS A 98 -18.02 -2.34 7.77
C HIS A 98 -16.93 -1.74 6.88
N CYS A 99 -16.54 -2.46 5.83
CA CYS A 99 -15.57 -2.02 4.83
C CYS A 99 -16.07 -2.38 3.44
N ASN A 100 -15.77 -1.52 2.48
CA ASN A 100 -15.97 -1.79 1.06
C ASN A 100 -14.67 -1.53 0.29
N ALA A 101 -14.52 -2.12 -0.88
CA ALA A 101 -13.41 -1.89 -1.79
C ALA A 101 -13.27 -0.38 -2.08
N GLY A 102 -12.03 0.10 -2.03
CA GLY A 102 -11.68 1.50 -2.16
C GLY A 102 -11.71 2.30 -0.85
N TYR A 103 -12.06 1.68 0.28
CA TYR A 103 -11.90 2.34 1.58
C TYR A 103 -10.42 2.63 1.86
N MET A 104 -10.08 3.88 2.11
CA MET A 104 -8.72 4.37 2.30
C MET A 104 -8.59 4.98 3.69
N LEU A 105 -7.53 4.63 4.40
CA LEU A 105 -7.22 5.15 5.73
C LEU A 105 -5.79 5.68 5.75
N ILE A 106 -5.57 6.86 6.32
CA ILE A 106 -4.27 7.52 6.39
C ILE A 106 -4.04 8.05 7.81
N LYS A 107 -2.92 7.71 8.44
CA LYS A 107 -2.59 8.14 9.80
C LYS A 107 -1.18 8.69 9.89
N ASP A 108 -1.00 9.68 10.76
CA ASP A 108 0.31 10.10 11.23
C ASP A 108 0.97 8.90 11.95
N VAL A 109 2.18 8.57 11.53
CA VAL A 109 3.01 7.52 12.10
C VAL A 109 3.15 7.65 13.62
N ASN A 110 3.29 8.88 14.13
CA ASN A 110 3.46 9.16 15.56
C ASN A 110 2.21 8.77 16.36
N SER A 111 1.03 8.93 15.79
CA SER A 111 -0.25 8.63 16.47
C SER A 111 -0.45 7.14 16.74
N ILE A 112 0.22 6.27 15.98
CA ILE A 112 0.07 4.80 16.06
C ILE A 112 1.38 4.07 16.39
N ASN A 113 2.47 4.80 16.67
CA ASN A 113 3.79 4.17 16.87
C ASN A 113 3.82 3.24 18.11
N HIS A 114 2.97 3.50 19.09
CA HIS A 114 2.82 2.71 20.31
C HIS A 114 2.18 1.32 20.06
N ILE A 115 1.54 1.11 18.90
CA ILE A 115 0.94 -0.18 18.53
C ILE A 115 2.05 -1.21 18.24
N ARG A 116 1.90 -2.41 18.82
CA ARG A 116 2.88 -3.50 18.65
C ARG A 116 2.58 -4.30 17.39
N ALA A 117 3.42 -4.12 16.35
CA ALA A 117 3.46 -4.92 15.13
C ALA A 117 4.79 -4.67 14.37
N ASP A 118 5.14 -5.58 13.45
CA ASP A 118 6.45 -5.59 12.77
C ASP A 118 6.66 -4.43 11.77
N THR A 119 5.58 -3.89 11.22
CA THR A 119 5.62 -2.84 10.18
C THR A 119 4.62 -1.74 10.49
N MET A 120 4.85 -0.53 9.96
CA MET A 120 3.91 0.58 10.12
C MET A 120 2.53 0.27 9.52
N HIS A 121 2.48 -0.49 8.42
CA HIS A 121 1.23 -0.93 7.80
C HIS A 121 0.45 -1.91 8.69
N LYS A 122 1.13 -2.87 9.34
CA LYS A 122 0.49 -3.75 10.33
C LYS A 122 0.04 -2.96 11.57
N LYS A 123 0.81 -1.95 12.01
CA LYS A 123 0.40 -1.04 13.10
C LYS A 123 -0.88 -0.28 12.73
N LEU A 124 -0.95 0.27 11.52
CA LEU A 124 -2.14 0.96 11.00
C LEU A 124 -3.35 0.03 10.97
N PHE A 125 -3.18 -1.17 10.42
CA PHE A 125 -4.22 -2.18 10.37
C PHE A 125 -4.75 -2.53 11.76
N LYS A 126 -3.83 -2.85 12.69
CA LYS A 126 -4.16 -3.24 14.06
C LYS A 126 -4.79 -2.10 14.86
N TRP A 127 -4.33 -0.87 14.65
CA TRP A 127 -4.96 0.32 15.24
C TRP A 127 -6.42 0.46 14.80
N PHE A 128 -6.68 0.29 13.51
CA PHE A 128 -8.02 0.47 12.96
C PHE A 128 -8.94 -0.69 13.32
N PHE A 129 -8.56 -1.92 12.96
CA PHE A 129 -9.40 -3.10 13.13
C PHE A 129 -9.29 -3.76 14.50
N GLY A 130 -8.30 -3.42 15.33
CA GLY A 130 -8.11 -4.02 16.65
C GLY A 130 -7.59 -5.47 16.64
N ILE A 131 -7.28 -6.01 15.45
CA ILE A 131 -6.78 -7.38 15.25
C ILE A 131 -5.52 -7.37 14.40
N ASP A 132 -4.76 -8.47 14.44
CA ASP A 132 -3.64 -8.66 13.52
C ASP A 132 -4.14 -8.90 12.09
N LEU A 133 -3.30 -8.54 11.11
CA LEU A 133 -3.63 -8.63 9.68
C LEU A 133 -3.87 -10.09 9.28
N PRO A 134 -5.10 -10.48 8.88
CA PRO A 134 -5.38 -11.83 8.42
C PRO A 134 -4.86 -12.02 6.98
N SER A 135 -4.55 -13.27 6.63
CA SER A 135 -4.04 -13.65 5.31
C SER A 135 -5.02 -13.39 4.16
N GLU A 136 -6.30 -13.37 4.47
CA GLU A 136 -7.40 -13.27 3.52
C GLU A 136 -7.79 -11.81 3.22
N PHE A 137 -7.15 -10.86 3.91
CA PHE A 137 -7.31 -9.45 3.65
C PHE A 137 -6.46 -9.03 2.45
N SER A 138 -7.12 -8.38 1.50
CA SER A 138 -6.51 -7.80 0.31
C SER A 138 -6.61 -6.29 0.35
N GLY A 139 -5.47 -5.63 0.17
CA GLY A 139 -5.36 -4.19 0.14
C GLY A 139 -3.97 -3.75 -0.30
N GLY A 140 -3.82 -2.45 -0.54
CA GLY A 140 -2.55 -1.82 -0.91
C GLY A 140 -2.03 -0.93 0.22
N GLY A 141 -0.71 -0.93 0.45
CA GLY A 141 -0.06 -0.06 1.43
C GLY A 141 0.82 1.03 0.81
N PHE A 142 0.65 2.28 1.28
CA PHE A 142 1.44 3.44 0.88
C PHE A 142 1.91 4.24 2.11
N ALA A 143 2.83 5.17 1.93
CA ALA A 143 3.35 6.03 2.99
C ALA A 143 3.82 7.39 2.45
N TYR A 144 3.72 8.44 3.27
CA TYR A 144 4.34 9.73 3.03
C TYR A 144 5.56 9.86 3.94
N GLN A 145 6.75 10.00 3.36
CA GLN A 145 8.01 10.09 4.09
C GLN A 145 8.94 11.06 3.38
N ASN A 146 9.57 11.96 4.15
CA ASN A 146 10.53 12.94 3.63
C ASN A 146 9.96 13.74 2.45
N GLY A 147 8.73 14.22 2.58
CA GLY A 147 8.07 15.04 1.57
C GLY A 147 7.51 14.27 0.36
N LYS A 148 7.57 12.92 0.34
CA LYS A 148 7.22 12.12 -0.84
C LYS A 148 6.31 10.94 -0.51
N TRP A 149 5.31 10.72 -1.36
CA TRP A 149 4.50 9.51 -1.36
C TRP A 149 5.27 8.32 -1.93
N LYS A 150 5.20 7.17 -1.26
CA LYS A 150 5.80 5.89 -1.63
C LYS A 150 4.73 4.81 -1.59
N HIS A 151 4.66 3.98 -2.63
CA HIS A 151 3.63 2.94 -2.78
C HIS A 151 4.21 1.54 -2.53
N ASN A 152 4.95 1.41 -1.43
CA ASN A 152 5.62 0.16 -1.07
C ASN A 152 5.08 -0.39 0.24
N SER A 153 4.77 -1.68 0.29
CA SER A 153 4.38 -2.36 1.52
C SER A 153 4.75 -3.84 1.47
N PHE A 154 5.53 -4.29 2.45
CA PHE A 154 5.79 -5.71 2.70
C PHE A 154 4.61 -6.43 3.37
N SER A 155 3.63 -5.67 3.85
CA SER A 155 2.49 -6.22 4.60
C SER A 155 1.21 -6.28 3.80
N PHE A 156 1.13 -5.56 2.68
CA PHE A 156 -0.07 -5.51 1.84
C PHE A 156 0.27 -5.98 0.44
N ASN A 157 1.24 -5.31 -0.22
CA ASN A 157 1.51 -5.54 -1.64
C ASN A 157 2.24 -6.87 -1.93
N ILE A 158 2.94 -7.45 -0.94
CA ILE A 158 3.65 -8.74 -1.07
C ILE A 158 2.86 -9.91 -0.48
N ASN A 159 1.74 -9.64 0.21
CA ASN A 159 0.99 -10.74 0.78
C ASN A 159 0.63 -11.71 -0.33
N ALA A 160 0.79 -13.00 -0.02
CA ALA A 160 0.41 -14.09 -0.92
C ALA A 160 -1.13 -14.20 -1.02
N ASP A 161 -1.83 -13.07 -1.02
CA ASP A 161 -3.20 -13.05 -1.47
C ASP A 161 -3.21 -13.36 -2.96
N LEU A 162 -4.36 -13.81 -3.43
CA LEU A 162 -4.50 -14.23 -4.82
C LEU A 162 -4.65 -13.03 -5.76
N TYR A 163 -4.48 -11.80 -5.29
CA TYR A 163 -4.78 -10.56 -6.02
C TYR A 163 -3.53 -9.68 -6.30
N HIS A 164 -2.38 -9.99 -5.70
CA HIS A 164 -1.12 -9.28 -5.93
C HIS A 164 -0.07 -10.11 -6.68
N ASP A 165 0.84 -9.42 -7.36
CA ASP A 165 1.94 -9.98 -8.15
C ASP A 165 3.19 -10.33 -7.31
N THR A 166 3.04 -10.37 -5.97
CA THR A 166 4.09 -10.57 -4.97
C THR A 166 5.17 -9.48 -4.93
N GLN A 167 5.00 -8.37 -5.65
CA GLN A 167 5.93 -7.25 -5.64
C GLN A 167 5.66 -6.31 -4.46
N LYS A 168 6.73 -5.75 -3.89
CA LYS A 168 6.58 -4.79 -2.79
C LYS A 168 5.92 -3.48 -3.21
N GLY A 169 6.04 -3.12 -4.48
CA GLY A 169 5.45 -1.92 -5.05
C GLY A 169 4.03 -2.23 -5.51
N MET A 170 3.09 -1.32 -5.27
CA MET A 170 1.76 -1.41 -5.89
C MET A 170 1.87 -1.42 -7.41
N HIS A 171 0.94 -2.07 -8.09
CA HIS A 171 0.86 -2.02 -9.55
C HIS A 171 0.62 -0.57 -10.02
N GLN A 172 1.06 -0.22 -11.25
CA GLN A 172 0.99 1.16 -11.76
C GLN A 172 -0.43 1.73 -11.74
N ILE A 173 -1.43 0.90 -12.07
CA ILE A 173 -2.85 1.29 -12.03
C ILE A 173 -3.25 1.66 -10.59
N GLU A 174 -2.92 0.84 -9.60
CA GLU A 174 -3.20 1.15 -8.19
C GLU A 174 -2.53 2.45 -7.74
N GLN A 175 -1.27 2.67 -8.12
CA GLN A 175 -0.56 3.91 -7.79
C GLN A 175 -1.26 5.13 -8.38
N GLN A 176 -1.76 5.05 -9.62
CA GLN A 176 -2.51 6.15 -10.23
C GLN A 176 -3.79 6.46 -9.45
N LEU A 177 -4.50 5.43 -8.98
CA LEU A 177 -5.72 5.57 -8.19
C LEU A 177 -5.46 6.21 -6.84
N VAL A 178 -4.46 5.70 -6.12
CA VAL A 178 -4.07 6.21 -4.80
C VAL A 178 -3.61 7.66 -4.93
N ASN A 179 -2.71 7.98 -5.88
CA ASN A 179 -2.26 9.35 -6.10
C ASN A 179 -3.41 10.30 -6.48
N GLY A 180 -4.37 9.85 -7.30
CA GLY A 180 -5.55 10.64 -7.64
C GLY A 180 -6.38 11.01 -6.41
N ALA A 181 -6.64 10.04 -5.54
CA ALA A 181 -7.35 10.26 -4.28
C ALA A 181 -6.57 11.18 -3.33
N LEU A 182 -5.26 10.96 -3.20
CA LEU A 182 -4.41 11.80 -2.36
C LEU A 182 -4.42 13.26 -2.80
N ASN A 183 -4.19 13.51 -4.09
CA ASN A 183 -4.04 14.87 -4.61
C ASN A 183 -5.36 15.65 -4.66
N ARG A 184 -6.48 14.97 -4.92
CA ARG A 184 -7.78 15.63 -5.11
C ARG A 184 -8.63 15.69 -3.86
N LEU A 185 -8.51 14.67 -3.01
CA LEU A 185 -9.34 14.55 -1.82
C LEU A 185 -8.54 14.85 -0.58
N TYR A 186 -7.47 14.09 -0.32
CA TYR A 186 -6.77 14.12 0.96
C TYR A 186 -6.02 15.42 1.22
N ILE A 187 -5.11 15.80 0.31
CA ILE A 187 -4.23 16.97 0.47
C ILE A 187 -5.01 18.29 0.45
N THR A 188 -6.15 18.32 -0.23
CA THR A 188 -7.02 19.48 -0.37
C THR A 188 -8.12 19.55 0.69
N ASP A 189 -8.11 18.62 1.66
CA ASP A 189 -9.13 18.43 2.70
C ASP A 189 -10.57 18.25 2.18
N GLN A 190 -10.78 18.02 0.88
CA GLN A 190 -12.12 17.85 0.29
C GLN A 190 -12.86 16.64 0.88
N TRP A 191 -12.12 15.60 1.27
CA TRP A 191 -12.66 14.43 1.97
C TRP A 191 -13.35 14.77 3.31
N PHE A 192 -12.87 15.81 3.98
CA PHE A 192 -13.37 16.22 5.29
C PHE A 192 -14.66 17.05 5.17
N TYR A 193 -14.73 17.94 4.18
CA TYR A 193 -15.87 18.83 3.99
C TYR A 193 -17.02 18.21 3.20
N SER A 194 -16.75 17.15 2.44
CA SER A 194 -17.71 16.55 1.55
C SER A 194 -17.65 15.01 1.59
N PRO A 195 -18.05 14.39 2.72
CA PRO A 195 -17.95 12.94 2.91
C PRO A 195 -18.82 12.12 1.94
N ASN A 196 -19.79 12.78 1.31
CA ASN A 196 -20.75 12.17 0.36
C ASN A 196 -20.47 12.53 -1.10
N LEU A 197 -19.39 13.25 -1.43
CA LEU A 197 -19.06 13.48 -2.84
C LEU A 197 -18.82 12.13 -3.51
N PRO A 198 -19.40 11.87 -4.71
CA PRO A 198 -19.06 10.68 -5.49
C PRO A 198 -17.57 10.75 -5.81
N MET A 199 -16.80 9.96 -5.06
CA MET A 199 -15.35 10.05 -5.03
C MET A 199 -14.76 9.53 -6.32
N ILE A 200 -14.18 10.46 -7.08
CA ILE A 200 -13.37 10.25 -8.27
C ILE A 200 -13.91 9.11 -9.14
N LEU A 201 -14.94 9.40 -9.93
CA LEU A 201 -15.24 8.57 -11.11
C LEU A 201 -14.00 8.50 -11.99
N PHE A 202 -13.62 7.29 -12.44
CA PHE A 202 -12.35 7.10 -13.16
C PHE A 202 -12.29 7.87 -14.50
N LYS A 203 -13.42 8.43 -14.98
CA LYS A 203 -13.49 9.43 -16.06
C LYS A 203 -12.61 10.66 -15.85
N THR A 204 -12.31 11.02 -14.60
CA THR A 204 -11.49 12.20 -14.30
C THR A 204 -9.98 11.96 -14.44
N PHE A 205 -9.51 10.72 -14.65
CA PHE A 205 -8.07 10.43 -14.82
C PHE A 205 -7.55 10.71 -16.25
N SER A 206 -8.42 10.82 -17.26
CA SER A 206 -7.99 11.06 -18.65
C SER A 206 -7.41 12.44 -18.95
N CYS A 207 -7.44 13.39 -18.01
CA CYS A 207 -6.88 14.72 -18.24
C CYS A 207 -5.37 14.84 -17.89
N ILE A 208 -4.74 13.79 -17.34
CA ILE A 208 -3.34 13.86 -16.83
C ILE A 208 -2.35 13.09 -17.73
N GLN A 209 -2.78 12.50 -18.85
CA GLN A 209 -1.88 11.89 -19.84
C GLN A 209 -1.55 12.80 -21.05
N GLN A 210 -1.78 14.10 -20.94
CA GLN A 210 -1.32 15.07 -21.93
C GLN A 210 -0.68 16.25 -21.21
N GLU A 211 0.58 16.09 -20.84
CA GLU A 211 1.62 17.13 -20.80
C GLU A 211 2.99 16.47 -20.66
#